data_AF-A0A845D682-F1
#
_entry.id   AF-A0A845D682-F1
#
_cell.length_a   1.000
_cell.length_b   1.000
_cell.length_c   1.000
_cell.angle_alpha   90.00
_cell.angle_beta   90.00
_cell.angle_gamma   90.00
#
_symmetry.space_group_name_H-M   'P 1'
#
loop_
_entity.id
_entity.type
_entity.pdbx_description
1 polymer ?
#
loop_
_entity_poly.entity_id
_entity_poly.type
_entity_poly.pdbx_seq_one_letter_code
_entity_poly.pdbx_strand_id
1 'polypeptide(L)'
;MLAKRLGRCQTTVVRKTETCFPKSASHSVHRPAGPGAIPGACAVFPRMAHRLPRIRCLDPPFRSAAPSVRGSGKHQPDHPFPQKPPVLNTSPFWYNRPCSAWRDKRRFQNYFGRFTHPPPQFCRCNPVFAPKPVRNTDAVSNHKRNPTMRLLLFDDYKLGVWNGDQVLDVSAAVADCGHHSPQEMMEMLICDWENVEPRLRDAAASATGLSLDDVTCRPPIPRPGQLVCLAGNYLEPAKPERGLFNAFLKSPNAALGHGGTVVLPSAEASVFHFEPELAIVIGKAASYLAAEDAMDHVFGYTQFIDVSARGLPGGFFLGKSWHTFAPLGPVIVTRDEIANANDLNVRLWVNDEKKHDITTADMDRHIPELLAEVTNVLPLRPGDVVATGTHHFGLEPVQDGDTIKLQIEQLGPALVVNCSDPSGRSWDR
;
A
#
# COMPACT_ATOMS: atom_id res chain seq x y z
N MET A 1 -56.87 -3.77 -60.92
CA MET A 1 -55.86 -3.86 -59.85
C MET A 1 -54.65 -4.58 -60.43
N LEU A 2 -53.61 -3.84 -60.82
CA LEU A 2 -52.52 -4.34 -61.65
C LEU A 2 -51.22 -3.59 -61.34
N ALA A 3 -50.08 -4.25 -61.63
CA ALA A 3 -48.74 -3.67 -61.79
C ALA A 3 -48.05 -3.11 -60.52
N LYS A 4 -46.72 -2.97 -60.42
CA LYS A 4 -45.47 -3.55 -61.00
C LYS A 4 -44.35 -2.51 -60.67
N ARG A 5 -43.09 -2.96 -60.65
CA ARG A 5 -41.84 -2.18 -60.89
C ARG A 5 -41.26 -1.33 -59.72
N LEU A 6 -39.97 -1.58 -59.39
CA LEU A 6 -38.75 -0.77 -59.71
C LEU A 6 -38.70 0.57 -58.92
N GLY A 7 -37.64 0.96 -58.21
CA GLY A 7 -36.25 0.49 -58.15
C GLY A 7 -35.30 1.46 -58.87
N ARG A 8 -34.29 2.01 -58.16
CA ARG A 8 -33.03 2.51 -58.75
C ARG A 8 -31.98 2.91 -57.70
N CYS A 9 -30.73 2.61 -58.05
CA CYS A 9 -29.52 3.18 -57.46
C CYS A 9 -29.20 4.52 -58.15
N GLN A 10 -28.61 5.50 -57.45
CA GLN A 10 -27.65 6.41 -58.07
C GLN A 10 -26.72 7.11 -57.06
N THR A 11 -25.42 6.90 -57.26
CA THR A 11 -24.31 7.73 -56.76
C THR A 11 -24.24 9.05 -57.50
N THR A 12 -23.91 10.16 -56.82
CA THR A 12 -23.18 11.29 -57.42
C THR A 12 -22.25 11.95 -56.39
N VAL A 13 -20.99 12.13 -56.76
CA VAL A 13 -19.95 12.92 -56.07
C VAL A 13 -19.84 14.28 -56.76
N VAL A 14 -19.78 15.43 -56.03
CA VAL A 14 -19.00 16.63 -56.45
C VAL A 14 -18.59 17.51 -55.23
N ARG A 15 -17.27 17.55 -54.98
CA ARG A 15 -16.34 18.66 -54.63
C ARG A 15 -16.74 19.91 -53.79
N LYS A 16 -15.89 20.15 -52.77
CA LYS A 16 -15.11 21.39 -52.40
C LYS A 16 -15.61 22.79 -52.83
N THR A 17 -15.64 23.70 -51.84
CA THR A 17 -14.75 24.90 -51.60
C THR A 17 -14.97 25.34 -50.13
N GLU A 18 -14.00 25.75 -49.30
CA GLU A 18 -13.26 27.04 -49.26
C GLU A 18 -14.20 28.27 -49.24
N THR A 19 -14.12 29.32 -48.40
CA THR A 19 -13.28 29.69 -47.22
C THR A 19 -13.94 30.92 -46.50
N CYS A 20 -13.27 31.48 -45.47
CA CYS A 20 -13.37 32.89 -44.98
C CYS A 20 -14.42 33.32 -43.92
N PHE A 21 -13.89 33.76 -42.76
CA PHE A 21 -14.43 34.80 -41.85
C PHE A 21 -14.42 36.20 -42.53
N PRO A 22 -15.28 37.15 -42.10
CA PRO A 22 -14.89 38.23 -41.15
C PRO A 22 -15.97 38.53 -40.06
N LYS A 23 -15.64 38.75 -38.78
CA LYS A 23 -15.24 40.02 -38.08
C LYS A 23 -16.31 41.13 -37.91
N SER A 24 -16.67 41.33 -36.61
CA SER A 24 -16.82 42.59 -35.83
C SER A 24 -17.91 43.66 -36.09
N ALA A 25 -18.71 43.93 -35.04
CA ALA A 25 -19.10 45.24 -34.47
C ALA A 25 -19.79 44.99 -33.10
N SER A 26 -19.32 45.40 -31.91
CA SER A 26 -19.06 46.74 -31.31
C SER A 26 -20.31 47.54 -30.92
N HIS A 27 -20.53 47.77 -29.61
CA HIS A 27 -21.33 48.88 -29.03
C HIS A 27 -20.82 49.27 -27.62
N SER A 28 -21.09 50.51 -27.20
CA SER A 28 -20.63 51.21 -25.99
C SER A 28 -21.75 52.19 -25.52
N VAL A 29 -21.69 53.00 -24.44
CA VAL A 29 -20.64 53.55 -23.54
C VAL A 29 -21.24 53.57 -22.10
N HIS A 30 -20.50 53.63 -20.96
CA HIS A 30 -20.09 54.90 -20.31
C HIS A 30 -19.26 54.71 -19.02
N ARG A 31 -18.32 55.64 -18.79
CA ARG A 31 -17.76 56.07 -17.48
C ARG A 31 -18.17 57.53 -17.21
N PRO A 32 -18.07 58.01 -15.96
CA PRO A 32 -17.00 58.97 -15.56
C PRO A 32 -16.44 58.64 -14.14
N ALA A 33 -15.49 59.35 -13.51
CA ALA A 33 -14.24 60.03 -13.90
C ALA A 33 -13.38 60.19 -12.59
N GLY A 34 -12.07 60.47 -12.68
CA GLY A 34 -11.14 60.58 -11.51
C GLY A 34 -11.15 61.95 -10.80
N PRO A 35 -10.06 62.44 -10.16
CA PRO A 35 -8.68 61.88 -10.11
C PRO A 35 -7.95 61.94 -8.73
N GLY A 36 -6.72 61.41 -8.66
CA GLY A 36 -5.74 61.60 -7.57
C GLY A 36 -4.40 60.92 -7.91
N ALA A 37 -3.24 61.54 -7.62
CA ALA A 37 -1.95 61.18 -8.24
C ALA A 37 -0.79 60.90 -7.25
N ILE A 38 0.07 59.89 -7.59
CA ILE A 38 1.57 59.91 -7.74
C ILE A 38 2.42 60.63 -6.64
N PRO A 39 3.62 60.15 -6.17
CA PRO A 39 4.61 59.23 -6.78
C PRO A 39 5.33 58.17 -5.89
N GLY A 40 6.13 57.29 -6.54
CA GLY A 40 7.39 56.71 -6.00
C GLY A 40 7.32 55.22 -5.58
N ALA A 41 8.30 54.34 -5.86
CA ALA A 41 9.59 54.49 -6.55
C ALA A 41 10.03 53.19 -7.28
N CYS A 42 11.12 53.25 -8.05
CA CYS A 42 11.61 52.18 -8.94
C CYS A 42 12.27 50.98 -8.25
N ALA A 43 12.19 49.79 -8.89
CA ALA A 43 13.35 48.91 -9.11
C ALA A 43 13.11 47.95 -10.29
N VAL A 44 14.18 47.57 -11.00
CA VAL A 44 14.15 46.77 -12.24
C VAL A 44 14.60 45.33 -11.96
N PHE A 45 13.88 44.33 -12.48
CA PHE A 45 14.33 42.94 -12.50
C PHE A 45 14.92 42.56 -13.88
N PRO A 46 16.15 42.01 -13.94
CA PRO A 46 16.73 41.53 -15.20
C PRO A 46 16.24 40.12 -15.56
N ARG A 47 15.94 39.90 -16.86
CA ARG A 47 15.73 38.55 -17.41
C ARG A 47 17.06 37.82 -17.55
N MET A 48 17.27 36.73 -16.82
CA MET A 48 18.29 35.73 -17.17
C MET A 48 17.67 34.60 -18.00
N ALA A 49 18.23 34.37 -19.19
CA ALA A 49 17.88 33.25 -20.05
C ALA A 49 18.92 32.12 -19.86
N HIS A 50 18.53 31.02 -19.23
CA HIS A 50 19.38 29.82 -19.15
C HIS A 50 19.12 28.87 -20.31
N ARG A 51 20.19 28.48 -21.00
CA ARG A 51 20.17 27.51 -22.09
C ARG A 51 20.02 26.10 -21.54
N LEU A 52 19.04 25.34 -22.05
CA LEU A 52 18.96 23.89 -21.86
C LEU A 52 19.96 23.18 -22.79
N PRO A 53 20.76 22.21 -22.31
CA PRO A 53 21.59 21.37 -23.18
C PRO A 53 20.71 20.33 -23.91
N ARG A 54 20.84 20.25 -25.24
CA ARG A 54 20.22 19.18 -26.03
C ARG A 54 21.00 17.87 -25.84
N ILE A 55 20.39 16.88 -25.21
CA ILE A 55 20.87 15.49 -25.24
C ILE A 55 20.61 14.94 -26.65
N ARG A 56 21.65 14.48 -27.34
CA ARG A 56 21.51 13.72 -28.60
C ARG A 56 21.25 12.26 -28.27
N CYS A 57 20.22 11.68 -28.86
CA CYS A 57 20.12 10.23 -29.00
C CYS A 57 21.30 9.73 -29.86
N LEU A 58 21.92 8.63 -29.46
CA LEU A 58 22.94 7.93 -30.23
C LEU A 58 22.32 6.64 -30.78
N ASP A 59 22.04 6.63 -32.08
CA ASP A 59 21.65 5.41 -32.79
C ASP A 59 22.87 4.47 -32.94
N PRO A 60 22.75 3.18 -32.60
CA PRO A 60 23.77 2.20 -32.94
C PRO A 60 23.72 1.87 -34.44
N PRO A 61 24.86 1.81 -35.15
CA PRO A 61 24.85 1.63 -36.60
C PRO A 61 24.58 0.17 -37.01
N PHE A 62 23.63 0.00 -37.93
CA PHE A 62 23.53 -1.21 -38.76
C PHE A 62 24.83 -1.41 -39.55
N ARG A 63 25.45 -2.60 -39.45
CA ARG A 63 26.36 -3.12 -40.49
C ARG A 63 26.11 -4.60 -40.77
N SER A 64 26.03 -4.90 -42.06
CA SER A 64 25.83 -6.20 -42.64
C SER A 64 27.12 -7.02 -42.68
N ALA A 65 27.00 -8.32 -42.46
CA ALA A 65 27.93 -9.32 -42.97
C ALA A 65 27.20 -10.65 -43.17
N ALA A 66 27.13 -11.11 -44.42
CA ALA A 66 26.70 -12.46 -44.77
C ALA A 66 27.88 -13.16 -45.46
N PRO A 67 28.03 -14.49 -45.31
CA PRO A 67 28.71 -15.31 -46.28
C PRO A 67 27.69 -16.17 -47.05
N SER A 68 27.69 -16.04 -48.37
CA SER A 68 26.94 -16.90 -49.28
C SER A 68 27.73 -18.16 -49.65
N VAL A 69 27.07 -19.34 -49.66
CA VAL A 69 27.50 -20.47 -50.48
C VAL A 69 26.28 -21.06 -51.18
N ARG A 70 26.41 -21.29 -52.49
CA ARG A 70 25.43 -21.92 -53.40
C ARG A 70 25.56 -23.45 -53.26
N GLY A 71 24.61 -24.32 -53.58
CA GLY A 71 23.31 -24.20 -54.24
C GLY A 71 22.86 -25.60 -54.72
N SER A 72 21.84 -25.67 -55.58
CA SER A 72 21.11 -26.88 -56.04
C SER A 72 20.19 -27.53 -54.98
N GLY A 73 18.97 -27.99 -55.30
CA GLY A 73 18.15 -27.78 -56.50
C GLY A 73 17.31 -28.99 -56.91
N LYS A 74 16.00 -28.75 -57.15
CA LYS A 74 14.98 -29.56 -57.89
C LYS A 74 13.79 -30.14 -57.08
N HIS A 75 12.59 -29.76 -57.56
CA HIS A 75 11.32 -30.48 -57.71
C HIS A 75 10.57 -31.18 -56.53
N GLN A 76 9.37 -30.64 -56.29
CA GLN A 76 8.03 -31.25 -56.02
C GLN A 76 7.73 -32.67 -56.58
N PRO A 77 6.58 -33.33 -56.24
CA PRO A 77 5.53 -32.99 -55.24
C PRO A 77 4.98 -34.19 -54.39
N ASP A 78 3.99 -33.89 -53.53
CA ASP A 78 2.84 -34.69 -53.03
C ASP A 78 2.97 -36.17 -52.57
N HIS A 79 2.47 -36.44 -51.35
CA HIS A 79 1.30 -37.34 -51.13
C HIS A 79 0.77 -37.25 -49.66
N PRO A 80 -0.54 -37.51 -49.41
CA PRO A 80 -1.16 -37.36 -48.09
C PRO A 80 -1.47 -38.71 -47.38
N PHE A 81 -1.47 -38.76 -46.05
CA PHE A 81 -2.21 -39.78 -45.27
C PHE A 81 -2.75 -39.24 -43.92
N PRO A 82 -3.87 -39.77 -43.38
CA PRO A 82 -4.54 -39.26 -42.18
C PRO A 82 -4.39 -40.17 -40.95
N GLN A 83 -4.82 -39.72 -39.76
CA GLN A 83 -5.83 -40.37 -38.89
C GLN A 83 -5.92 -39.72 -37.48
N LYS A 84 -6.94 -40.11 -36.71
CA LYS A 84 -7.44 -39.46 -35.48
C LYS A 84 -6.56 -39.70 -34.24
N PRO A 85 -6.59 -38.80 -33.23
CA PRO A 85 -6.10 -39.11 -31.89
C PRO A 85 -7.12 -39.94 -31.08
N PRO A 86 -6.70 -40.89 -30.24
CA PRO A 86 -7.55 -41.49 -29.22
C PRO A 86 -7.58 -40.63 -27.95
N VAL A 87 -8.74 -40.59 -27.31
CA VAL A 87 -8.97 -39.98 -25.98
C VAL A 87 -8.49 -40.94 -24.89
N LEU A 88 -7.85 -40.44 -23.84
CA LEU A 88 -7.78 -41.13 -22.55
C LEU A 88 -8.09 -40.17 -21.41
N ASN A 89 -9.20 -40.46 -20.74
CA ASN A 89 -9.59 -39.93 -19.43
C ASN A 89 -9.51 -41.11 -18.44
N THR A 90 -8.81 -40.95 -17.32
CA THR A 90 -9.14 -41.45 -15.96
C THR A 90 -7.94 -41.27 -15.03
N SER A 91 -8.19 -40.74 -13.84
CA SER A 91 -7.27 -40.65 -12.70
C SER A 91 -7.31 -41.92 -11.83
N PRO A 92 -6.77 -41.90 -10.59
CA PRO A 92 -5.36 -41.96 -10.20
C PRO A 92 -5.03 -43.34 -9.56
N PHE A 93 -3.83 -43.55 -8.98
CA PHE A 93 -3.60 -44.17 -7.65
C PHE A 93 -2.08 -44.36 -7.36
N TRP A 94 -1.62 -43.74 -6.26
CA TRP A 94 -0.51 -44.08 -5.32
C TRP A 94 0.75 -44.87 -5.73
N TYR A 95 1.90 -44.38 -5.26
CA TYR A 95 2.86 -45.21 -4.51
C TYR A 95 3.39 -44.45 -3.28
N ASN A 96 3.90 -45.18 -2.29
CA ASN A 96 4.05 -44.72 -0.91
C ASN A 96 5.47 -44.98 -0.36
N ARG A 97 5.81 -44.33 0.77
CA ARG A 97 6.93 -44.60 1.72
C ARG A 97 8.34 -44.01 1.46
N PRO A 98 9.16 -43.85 2.53
CA PRO A 98 9.80 -42.55 2.80
C PRO A 98 11.35 -42.57 2.79
N CYS A 99 11.96 -41.41 3.01
CA CYS A 99 13.40 -41.29 3.26
C CYS A 99 13.67 -40.68 4.64
N SER A 100 14.40 -41.42 5.48
CA SER A 100 14.91 -40.95 6.77
C SER A 100 16.44 -41.12 6.83
N ALA A 101 17.07 -40.21 7.57
CA ALA A 101 18.47 -40.24 8.02
C ALA A 101 19.59 -40.34 6.95
N TRP A 102 20.32 -39.21 6.77
CA TRP A 102 21.78 -39.26 6.60
C TRP A 102 22.47 -38.16 7.42
N ARG A 103 23.09 -38.57 8.54
CA ARG A 103 24.30 -37.91 9.02
C ARG A 103 25.47 -38.51 8.24
N ASP A 104 26.34 -37.71 7.63
CA ASP A 104 27.77 -37.74 7.98
C ASP A 104 28.53 -36.51 7.48
N LYS A 105 29.59 -36.13 8.19
CA LYS A 105 30.55 -35.09 7.84
C LYS A 105 31.76 -35.71 7.16
N ARG A 106 31.95 -35.41 5.87
CA ARG A 106 33.26 -35.19 5.16
C ARG A 106 33.13 -35.48 3.66
N ARG A 107 33.10 -34.43 2.82
CA ARG A 107 33.74 -34.31 1.48
C ARG A 107 33.20 -33.08 0.74
N PHE A 108 33.79 -31.91 1.03
CA PHE A 108 33.85 -30.79 0.10
C PHE A 108 35.17 -30.01 0.35
N GLN A 109 36.26 -30.65 -0.03
CA GLN A 109 37.52 -29.96 -0.34
C GLN A 109 37.78 -30.15 -1.84
N ASN A 110 38.24 -29.05 -2.47
CA ASN A 110 38.66 -28.88 -3.86
C ASN A 110 37.70 -28.08 -4.75
N TYR A 111 37.54 -26.80 -4.43
CA TYR A 111 37.69 -25.70 -5.39
C TYR A 111 37.74 -24.39 -4.60
N PHE A 112 38.92 -23.79 -4.47
CA PHE A 112 39.20 -22.34 -4.54
C PHE A 112 40.68 -22.10 -4.24
N GLY A 113 41.32 -21.28 -5.08
CA GLY A 113 42.74 -21.00 -5.01
C GLY A 113 43.13 -20.03 -3.89
N ARG A 114 44.43 -20.01 -3.59
CA ARG A 114 45.10 -19.13 -2.64
C ARG A 114 44.67 -17.66 -2.76
N PHE A 115 44.22 -17.07 -1.65
CA PHE A 115 44.61 -15.71 -1.26
C PHE A 115 44.91 -15.69 0.25
N THR A 116 45.96 -14.97 0.62
CA THR A 116 46.60 -15.05 1.94
C THR A 116 46.39 -13.77 2.74
N HIS A 117 45.52 -13.78 3.75
CA HIS A 117 45.59 -12.87 4.91
C HIS A 117 44.90 -13.52 6.12
N PRO A 118 45.43 -13.37 7.36
CA PRO A 118 44.73 -13.81 8.56
C PRO A 118 43.60 -12.82 8.92
N PRO A 119 42.44 -13.29 9.45
CA PRO A 119 41.39 -12.40 9.92
C PRO A 119 41.81 -11.71 11.24
N PRO A 120 41.33 -10.47 11.51
CA PRO A 120 41.60 -9.78 12.76
C PRO A 120 40.96 -10.49 13.96
N GLN A 121 41.63 -10.40 15.11
CA GLN A 121 41.15 -11.00 16.36
C GLN A 121 39.93 -10.24 16.89
N PHE A 122 38.78 -10.91 16.96
CA PHE A 122 37.63 -10.39 17.70
C PHE A 122 37.90 -10.46 19.21
N CYS A 123 37.94 -9.29 19.86
CA CYS A 123 37.99 -9.20 21.31
C CYS A 123 36.75 -9.87 21.94
N ARG A 124 36.98 -10.82 22.86
CA ARG A 124 35.92 -11.37 23.70
C ARG A 124 35.64 -10.42 24.86
N CYS A 125 34.50 -9.74 24.83
CA CYS A 125 33.91 -9.16 26.03
C CYS A 125 33.07 -10.24 26.74
N ASN A 126 33.36 -10.51 28.01
CA ASN A 126 32.49 -11.35 28.84
C ASN A 126 31.17 -10.63 29.11
N PRO A 127 30.02 -11.34 29.13
CA PRO A 127 28.77 -10.76 29.59
C PRO A 127 28.83 -10.49 31.11
N VAL A 128 28.65 -9.24 31.50
CA VAL A 128 28.37 -8.87 32.89
C VAL A 128 26.91 -9.20 33.18
N PHE A 129 26.65 -10.04 34.18
CA PHE A 129 25.29 -10.36 34.61
C PHE A 129 24.64 -9.11 35.22
N ALA A 130 23.63 -8.56 34.56
CA ALA A 130 22.75 -7.56 35.15
C ALA A 130 21.81 -8.22 36.19
N PRO A 131 21.65 -7.67 37.41
CA PRO A 131 20.71 -8.18 38.39
C PRO A 131 19.27 -7.91 37.96
N LYS A 132 18.36 -8.87 38.22
CA LYS A 132 16.93 -8.73 37.95
C LYS A 132 16.29 -7.63 38.81
N PRO A 133 15.35 -6.82 38.29
CA PRO A 133 14.63 -5.84 39.09
C PRO A 133 13.73 -6.52 40.13
N VAL A 134 13.81 -6.04 41.37
CA VAL A 134 12.94 -6.46 42.47
C VAL A 134 11.59 -5.77 42.31
N ARG A 135 10.49 -6.54 42.28
CA ARG A 135 9.14 -5.97 42.33
C ARG A 135 8.87 -5.44 43.73
N ASN A 136 8.69 -4.13 43.85
CA ASN A 136 8.15 -3.53 45.06
C ASN A 136 6.62 -3.50 44.94
N THR A 137 5.91 -4.12 45.87
CA THR A 137 4.44 -4.04 45.92
C THR A 137 4.01 -2.81 46.72
N ASP A 138 2.74 -2.41 46.51
CA ASP A 138 1.97 -1.51 47.37
C ASP A 138 2.32 -0.01 47.31
N ALA A 139 1.83 0.63 46.25
CA ALA A 139 1.42 2.04 46.27
C ALA A 139 0.16 2.24 45.41
N VAL A 140 -1.02 2.10 46.00
CA VAL A 140 -2.29 2.47 45.35
C VAL A 140 -2.35 4.00 45.26
N SER A 141 -1.87 4.53 44.14
CA SER A 141 -1.95 5.97 43.83
C SER A 141 -3.09 6.21 42.84
N ASN A 142 -3.74 7.36 43.01
CA ASN A 142 -4.94 7.73 42.26
C ASN A 142 -4.55 8.14 40.82
N HIS A 143 -4.37 7.14 39.95
CA HIS A 143 -3.97 7.37 38.57
C HIS A 143 -5.03 8.16 37.81
N LYS A 144 -4.77 9.46 37.61
CA LYS A 144 -5.13 10.10 36.33
C LYS A 144 -4.59 9.17 35.25
N ARG A 145 -5.45 8.58 34.40
CA ARG A 145 -4.97 7.73 33.30
C ARG A 145 -3.97 8.54 32.49
N ASN A 146 -2.75 8.03 32.36
CA ASN A 146 -1.76 8.61 31.47
C ASN A 146 -2.39 8.73 30.06
N PRO A 147 -2.21 9.85 29.33
CA PRO A 147 -2.85 10.02 28.03
C PRO A 147 -2.42 8.90 27.09
N THR A 148 -3.38 8.27 26.42
CA THR A 148 -3.14 7.07 25.63
C THR A 148 -2.32 7.39 24.38
N MET A 149 -1.32 6.59 24.05
CA MET A 149 -0.44 6.87 22.90
C MET A 149 -1.07 6.44 21.58
N ARG A 150 -1.67 7.43 20.91
CA ARG A 150 -2.31 7.29 19.60
C ARG A 150 -1.78 8.35 18.64
N LEU A 151 -0.85 7.96 17.78
CA LEU A 151 -0.11 8.87 16.91
C LEU A 151 -0.80 9.04 15.57
N LEU A 152 -0.83 10.26 15.04
CA LEU A 152 -1.24 10.54 13.66
C LEU A 152 -0.34 11.59 13.02
N LEU A 153 -0.43 11.67 11.70
CA LEU A 153 0.13 12.77 10.92
C LEU A 153 -1.03 13.58 10.33
N PHE A 154 -0.92 14.91 10.34
CA PHE A 154 -2.00 15.79 9.86
C PHE A 154 -1.46 17.04 9.13
N ASP A 155 -2.31 17.69 8.34
CA ASP A 155 -2.02 18.87 7.51
C ASP A 155 -0.74 18.71 6.68
N ASP A 156 0.30 19.53 6.91
CA ASP A 156 1.60 19.40 6.26
C ASP A 156 2.51 18.38 6.98
N TYR A 157 1.96 17.19 7.24
CA TYR A 157 2.60 16.08 7.95
C TYR A 157 3.15 16.42 9.35
N LYS A 158 2.43 17.30 10.07
CA LYS A 158 2.64 17.54 11.50
C LYS A 158 2.42 16.28 12.32
N LEU A 159 3.20 16.09 13.39
CA LEU A 159 3.02 14.99 14.33
C LEU A 159 1.96 15.34 15.37
N GLY A 160 0.95 14.48 15.48
CA GLY A 160 -0.14 14.62 16.43
C GLY A 160 -0.26 13.45 17.41
N VAL A 161 -0.82 13.73 18.58
CA VAL A 161 -1.39 12.73 19.51
C VAL A 161 -2.90 12.91 19.56
N TRP A 162 -3.68 11.85 19.31
CA TRP A 162 -5.14 11.89 19.46
C TRP A 162 -5.57 11.37 20.83
N ASN A 163 -6.17 12.25 21.65
CA ASN A 163 -6.44 11.96 23.06
C ASN A 163 -7.75 11.19 23.33
N GLY A 164 -8.52 10.88 22.29
CA GLY A 164 -9.89 10.32 22.39
C GLY A 164 -10.97 11.26 21.86
N ASP A 165 -10.64 12.54 21.66
CA ASP A 165 -11.53 13.59 21.17
C ASP A 165 -10.77 14.47 20.17
N GLN A 166 -9.67 15.09 20.62
CA GLN A 166 -8.91 16.10 19.90
C GLN A 166 -7.54 15.60 19.41
N VAL A 167 -7.04 16.24 18.34
CA VAL A 167 -5.68 16.13 17.81
C VAL A 167 -4.79 17.19 18.47
N LEU A 168 -3.75 16.75 19.16
CA LEU A 168 -2.77 17.58 19.87
C LEU A 168 -1.50 17.69 19.03
N ASP A 169 -1.14 18.90 18.57
CA ASP A 169 0.12 19.13 17.84
C ASP A 169 1.32 18.96 18.77
N VAL A 170 2.11 17.90 18.54
CA VAL A 170 3.33 17.59 19.30
C VAL A 170 4.59 17.71 18.43
N SER A 171 4.50 18.33 17.26
CA SER A 171 5.62 18.44 16.30
C SER A 171 6.87 19.09 16.91
N ALA A 172 6.69 20.02 17.85
CA ALA A 172 7.78 20.66 18.58
C ALA A 172 8.61 19.67 19.43
N ALA A 173 8.03 18.54 19.85
CA ALA A 173 8.69 17.52 20.65
C ALA A 173 9.72 16.69 19.85
N VAL A 174 9.73 16.79 18.52
CA VAL A 174 10.68 16.09 17.61
C VAL A 174 11.40 17.05 16.65
N ALA A 175 11.32 18.37 16.87
CA ALA A 175 11.87 19.39 15.95
C ALA A 175 13.42 19.43 15.89
N ASP A 176 14.10 18.80 16.86
CA ASP A 176 15.54 18.54 16.91
C ASP A 176 15.95 17.23 16.21
N CYS A 177 15.01 16.32 15.95
CA CYS A 177 15.23 15.09 15.21
C CYS A 177 15.34 15.41 13.71
N GLY A 178 16.55 15.66 13.21
CA GLY A 178 16.76 15.99 11.80
C GLY A 178 16.29 14.89 10.84
N HIS A 179 15.18 15.12 10.15
CA HIS A 179 14.60 14.22 9.13
C HIS A 179 14.46 14.93 7.77
N HIS A 180 14.52 14.17 6.68
CA HIS A 180 14.30 14.65 5.31
C HIS A 180 12.92 14.32 4.76
N SER A 181 12.13 13.48 5.46
CA SER A 181 10.75 13.18 5.09
C SER A 181 9.87 12.82 6.29
N PRO A 182 8.53 12.94 6.18
CA PRO A 182 7.59 12.47 7.20
C PRO A 182 7.71 10.97 7.52
N GLN A 183 8.08 10.15 6.53
CA GLN A 183 8.31 8.72 6.74
C GLN A 183 9.53 8.49 7.64
N GLU A 184 10.65 9.15 7.35
CA GLU A 184 11.89 9.05 8.13
C GLU A 184 11.71 9.59 9.57
N MET A 185 10.89 10.63 9.76
CA MET A 185 10.49 11.10 11.09
C MET A 185 9.82 9.98 11.90
N MET A 186 8.86 9.27 11.30
CA MET A 186 8.18 8.14 11.96
C MET A 186 9.12 6.96 12.20
N GLU A 187 9.98 6.62 11.23
CA GLU A 187 10.98 5.57 11.39
C GLU A 187 11.92 5.86 12.57
N MET A 188 12.44 7.09 12.68
CA MET A 188 13.30 7.49 13.81
C MET A 188 12.56 7.49 15.15
N LEU A 189 11.35 8.05 15.21
CA LEU A 189 10.49 8.05 16.40
C LEU A 189 10.20 6.63 16.90
N ILE A 190 9.96 5.69 15.99
CA ILE A 190 9.73 4.29 16.31
C ILE A 190 11.03 3.63 16.79
N CYS A 191 12.18 3.93 16.18
CA CYS A 191 13.48 3.40 16.60
C CYS A 191 13.91 3.89 18.00
N ASP A 192 13.61 5.16 18.33
CA ASP A 192 14.03 5.83 19.56
C ASP A 192 12.87 6.02 20.56
N TRP A 193 11.86 5.15 20.49
CA TRP A 193 10.59 5.32 21.21
C TRP A 193 10.77 5.52 22.72
N GLU A 194 11.70 4.82 23.36
CA GLU A 194 11.98 4.94 24.80
C GLU A 194 12.40 6.36 25.23
N ASN A 195 13.03 7.14 24.33
CA ASN A 195 13.45 8.52 24.58
C ASN A 195 12.43 9.55 24.05
N VAL A 196 11.71 9.22 22.97
CA VAL A 196 10.75 10.12 22.32
C VAL A 196 9.40 10.13 23.03
N GLU A 197 8.91 8.98 23.49
CA GLU A 197 7.59 8.83 24.12
C GLU A 197 7.32 9.82 25.28
N PRO A 198 8.26 10.03 26.24
CA PRO A 198 8.03 10.98 27.33
C PRO A 198 7.94 12.42 26.82
N ARG A 199 8.70 12.76 25.77
CA ARG A 199 8.69 14.09 25.13
C ARG A 199 7.35 14.36 24.45
N LEU A 200 6.78 13.37 23.76
CA LEU A 200 5.45 13.46 23.17
C LEU A 200 4.38 13.60 24.25
N ARG A 201 4.54 12.88 25.37
CA ARG A 201 3.61 12.90 26.51
C ARG A 201 3.54 14.27 27.18
N ASP A 202 4.69 14.89 27.42
CA ASP A 202 4.79 16.23 28.02
C ASP A 202 4.27 17.32 27.06
N ALA A 203 4.55 17.21 25.76
CA ALA A 203 3.99 18.09 24.75
C ALA A 203 2.46 17.94 24.65
N ALA A 204 1.94 16.72 24.60
CA ALA A 204 0.50 16.46 24.57
C ALA A 204 -0.22 16.99 25.82
N ALA A 205 0.42 16.94 27.00
CA ALA A 205 -0.13 17.48 28.25
C ALA A 205 -0.22 19.03 28.29
N SER A 206 0.47 19.72 27.37
CA SER A 206 0.51 21.19 27.28
C SER A 206 -0.06 21.76 25.97
N ALA A 207 -0.29 20.92 24.96
CA ALA A 207 -0.86 21.30 23.67
C ALA A 207 -2.35 21.69 23.76
N THR A 208 -2.78 22.56 22.86
CA THR A 208 -4.20 22.83 22.60
C THR A 208 -4.69 21.90 21.50
N GLY A 209 -5.85 21.27 21.68
CA GLY A 209 -6.41 20.32 20.74
C GLY A 209 -7.23 20.95 19.61
N LEU A 210 -7.15 20.35 18.43
CA LEU A 210 -8.00 20.60 17.26
C LEU A 210 -9.03 19.47 17.10
N SER A 211 -10.17 19.72 16.46
CA SER A 211 -11.07 18.62 16.05
C SER A 211 -10.37 17.76 15.00
N LEU A 212 -10.71 16.46 14.95
CA LEU A 212 -10.29 15.60 13.85
C LEU A 212 -10.87 16.05 12.50
N ASP A 213 -12.05 16.66 12.51
CA ASP A 213 -12.74 17.19 11.32
C ASP A 213 -12.13 18.51 10.81
N ASP A 214 -11.37 19.23 11.66
CA ASP A 214 -10.74 20.51 11.33
C ASP A 214 -9.33 20.35 10.72
N VAL A 215 -8.82 19.12 10.58
CA VAL A 215 -7.46 18.82 10.09
C VAL A 215 -7.46 17.83 8.94
N THR A 216 -6.48 17.94 8.04
CA THR A 216 -6.28 16.96 6.96
C THR A 216 -5.48 15.76 7.46
N CYS A 217 -6.14 14.69 7.88
CA CYS A 217 -5.47 13.45 8.26
C CYS A 217 -4.61 12.87 7.12
N ARG A 218 -3.37 12.49 7.46
CA ARG A 218 -2.42 11.78 6.58
C ARG A 218 -2.33 10.31 6.98
N PRO A 219 -1.82 9.41 6.12
CA PRO A 219 -1.47 8.08 6.58
C PRO A 219 -0.40 8.21 7.68
N PRO A 220 -0.56 7.57 8.86
CA PRO A 220 0.36 7.77 9.97
C PRO A 220 1.72 7.08 9.73
N ILE A 221 1.79 6.15 8.77
CA ILE A 221 3.03 5.76 8.07
C ILE A 221 2.88 6.19 6.59
N PRO A 222 3.42 7.36 6.17
CA PRO A 222 3.15 7.94 4.86
C PRO A 222 3.60 7.11 3.66
N ARG A 223 4.67 6.33 3.80
CA ARG A 223 5.21 5.46 2.74
C ARG A 223 6.06 4.37 3.39
N PRO A 224 5.45 3.28 3.92
CA PRO A 224 6.15 2.18 4.55
C PRO A 224 7.35 1.69 3.71
N GLY A 225 8.43 1.23 4.33
CA GLY A 225 9.52 0.58 3.58
C GLY A 225 9.01 -0.66 2.83
N GLN A 226 8.13 -1.41 3.50
CA GLN A 226 7.38 -2.54 3.00
C GLN A 226 5.92 -2.48 3.49
N LEU A 227 4.99 -2.86 2.62
CA LEU A 227 3.59 -3.09 2.95
C LEU A 227 3.25 -4.53 2.54
N VAL A 228 3.33 -5.44 3.51
CA VAL A 228 3.02 -6.86 3.34
C VAL A 228 1.55 -7.08 3.67
N CYS A 229 0.81 -7.79 2.81
CA CYS A 229 -0.60 -8.08 3.02
C CYS A 229 -0.84 -9.58 2.89
N LEU A 230 -1.66 -10.15 3.78
CA LEU A 230 -2.03 -11.57 3.77
C LEU A 230 -3.18 -11.80 2.78
N ALA A 231 -3.02 -12.75 1.86
CA ALA A 231 -4.03 -13.11 0.88
C ALA A 231 -5.00 -14.18 1.43
N GLY A 232 -5.83 -13.74 2.37
CA GLY A 232 -6.71 -14.60 3.17
C GLY A 232 -5.98 -15.09 4.42
N ASN A 233 -6.60 -14.87 5.59
CA ASN A 233 -6.07 -15.28 6.88
C ASN A 233 -7.18 -15.42 7.94
N TYR A 234 -8.38 -15.80 7.51
CA TYR A 234 -9.54 -15.97 8.37
C TYR A 234 -10.14 -17.35 8.12
N LEU A 235 -10.62 -17.98 9.19
CA LEU A 235 -11.41 -19.21 9.11
C LEU A 235 -12.84 -18.82 8.70
N GLU A 236 -13.29 -19.36 7.57
CA GLU A 236 -14.60 -19.01 7.00
C GLU A 236 -15.52 -20.23 7.04
N PRO A 237 -16.86 -20.10 7.18
CA PRO A 237 -17.76 -21.25 7.13
C PRO A 237 -17.64 -22.10 5.85
N ALA A 238 -17.23 -21.49 4.73
CA ALA A 238 -16.96 -22.16 3.46
C ALA A 238 -15.55 -22.76 3.34
N LYS A 239 -14.62 -22.37 4.25
CA LYS A 239 -13.22 -22.80 4.33
C LYS A 239 -12.79 -22.87 5.81
N PRO A 240 -13.28 -23.86 6.57
CA PRO A 240 -13.03 -23.98 8.01
C PRO A 240 -11.65 -24.58 8.34
N GLU A 241 -10.88 -25.00 7.33
CA GLU A 241 -9.54 -25.55 7.48
C GLU A 241 -8.47 -24.49 7.21
N ARG A 242 -7.33 -24.60 7.92
CA ARG A 242 -6.18 -23.72 7.76
C ARG A 242 -5.68 -23.67 6.32
N GLY A 243 -5.53 -22.44 5.80
CA GLY A 243 -5.02 -22.20 4.46
C GLY A 243 -3.52 -22.44 4.34
N LEU A 244 -3.04 -22.57 3.10
CA LEU A 244 -1.61 -22.40 2.82
C LEU A 244 -1.22 -20.92 3.04
N PHE A 245 -0.01 -20.67 3.53
CA PHE A 245 0.51 -19.30 3.66
C PHE A 245 0.53 -18.62 2.29
N ASN A 246 -0.09 -17.44 2.21
CA ASN A 246 -0.15 -16.65 1.01
C ASN A 246 -0.09 -15.17 1.38
N ALA A 247 0.90 -14.46 0.88
CA ALA A 247 1.12 -13.04 1.14
C ALA A 247 1.65 -12.36 -0.12
N PHE A 248 1.45 -11.05 -0.21
CA PHE A 248 1.96 -10.23 -1.30
C PHE A 248 2.48 -8.90 -0.79
N LEU A 249 3.30 -8.25 -1.60
CA LEU A 249 3.69 -6.86 -1.40
C LEU A 249 2.70 -5.96 -2.14
N LYS A 250 2.12 -5.01 -1.41
CA LYS A 250 1.34 -3.92 -1.96
C LYS A 250 2.25 -2.69 -2.12
N SER A 251 2.04 -1.87 -3.14
CA SER A 251 2.83 -0.65 -3.34
C SER A 251 2.72 0.29 -2.12
N PRO A 252 3.82 0.65 -1.44
CA PRO A 252 3.76 1.61 -0.34
C PRO A 252 3.36 3.02 -0.77
N ASN A 253 3.51 3.35 -2.07
CA ASN A 253 3.03 4.62 -2.65
C ASN A 253 1.51 4.63 -2.89
N ALA A 254 0.79 3.57 -2.52
CA ALA A 254 -0.68 3.54 -2.54
C ALA A 254 -1.31 4.11 -1.25
N ALA A 255 -0.49 4.42 -0.23
CA ALA A 255 -0.94 4.84 1.09
C ALA A 255 -1.87 6.07 1.02
N LEU A 256 -3.04 5.97 1.66
CA LEU A 256 -4.08 6.99 1.67
C LEU A 256 -4.54 7.27 3.10
N GLY A 257 -4.65 8.55 3.46
CA GLY A 257 -5.11 8.97 4.80
C GLY A 257 -6.63 8.94 4.94
N HIS A 258 -7.10 9.06 6.17
CA HIS A 258 -8.52 9.29 6.48
C HIS A 258 -9.04 10.56 5.77
N GLY A 259 -10.28 10.51 5.28
CA GLY A 259 -10.91 11.52 4.43
C GLY A 259 -10.44 11.47 2.96
N GLY A 260 -9.45 10.63 2.63
CA GLY A 260 -8.95 10.46 1.28
C GLY A 260 -9.97 9.86 0.32
N THR A 261 -9.72 10.02 -0.98
CA THR A 261 -10.52 9.39 -2.06
C THR A 261 -9.71 8.29 -2.72
N VAL A 262 -10.27 7.08 -2.74
CA VAL A 262 -9.80 5.96 -3.55
C VAL A 262 -10.29 6.15 -4.97
N VAL A 263 -9.37 6.21 -5.94
CA VAL A 263 -9.68 6.40 -7.35
C VAL A 263 -9.57 5.06 -8.07
N LEU A 264 -10.70 4.56 -8.59
CA LEU A 264 -10.73 3.31 -9.33
C LEU A 264 -10.04 3.50 -10.69
N PRO A 265 -9.05 2.67 -11.05
CA PRO A 265 -8.36 2.76 -12.33
C PRO A 265 -9.29 2.40 -13.49
N SER A 266 -9.06 2.99 -14.66
CA SER A 266 -9.73 2.63 -15.92
C SER A 266 -9.29 1.27 -16.49
N ALA A 267 -8.77 0.37 -15.64
CA ALA A 267 -8.44 -0.98 -16.01
C ALA A 267 -9.72 -1.84 -16.04
N GLU A 268 -9.76 -2.83 -16.94
CA GLU A 268 -10.89 -3.77 -17.13
C GLU A 268 -10.99 -4.79 -15.99
N ALA A 269 -11.14 -4.29 -14.76
CA ALA A 269 -11.41 -5.10 -13.58
C ALA A 269 -12.87 -5.56 -13.56
N SER A 270 -13.11 -6.80 -13.19
CA SER A 270 -14.47 -7.36 -13.10
C SER A 270 -15.29 -6.75 -11.97
N VAL A 271 -14.62 -6.32 -10.89
CA VAL A 271 -15.20 -5.69 -9.69
C VAL A 271 -14.10 -5.06 -8.83
N PHE A 272 -14.44 -4.06 -8.02
CA PHE A 272 -13.58 -3.52 -6.97
C PHE A 272 -14.18 -3.80 -5.59
N HIS A 273 -13.38 -4.36 -4.67
CA HIS A 273 -13.76 -4.60 -3.27
C HIS A 273 -12.88 -3.81 -2.32
N PHE A 274 -13.43 -3.45 -1.16
CA PHE A 274 -12.74 -2.83 -0.04
C PHE A 274 -12.68 -3.86 1.10
N GLU A 275 -11.48 -4.30 1.44
CA GLU A 275 -11.25 -5.45 2.32
C GLU A 275 -10.76 -4.93 3.68
N PRO A 276 -11.57 -4.98 4.77
CA PRO A 276 -11.20 -4.42 6.05
C PRO A 276 -10.18 -5.31 6.77
N GLU A 277 -9.06 -4.74 7.23
CA GLU A 277 -7.99 -5.46 7.90
C GLU A 277 -7.42 -4.70 9.10
N LEU A 278 -6.94 -5.46 10.08
CA LEU A 278 -5.99 -4.98 11.08
C LEU A 278 -4.60 -4.84 10.41
N ALA A 279 -3.90 -3.74 10.68
CA ALA A 279 -2.51 -3.57 10.26
C ALA A 279 -1.58 -3.42 11.46
N ILE A 280 -0.50 -4.17 11.43
CA ILE A 280 0.60 -4.16 12.40
C ILE A 280 1.65 -3.17 11.91
N VAL A 281 2.08 -2.23 12.76
CA VAL A 281 3.26 -1.39 12.53
C VAL A 281 4.45 -2.02 13.23
N ILE A 282 5.52 -2.27 12.49
CA ILE A 282 6.74 -2.89 13.02
C ILE A 282 7.57 -1.85 13.77
N GLY A 283 8.06 -2.23 14.96
CA GLY A 283 8.83 -1.40 15.88
C GLY A 283 10.32 -1.71 15.96
N LYS A 284 10.71 -2.95 15.66
CA LYS A 284 12.11 -3.38 15.69
C LYS A 284 12.42 -4.27 14.50
N ALA A 285 13.63 -4.15 13.96
CA ALA A 285 14.08 -4.97 12.84
C ALA A 285 13.90 -6.47 13.14
N ALA A 286 13.27 -7.20 12.21
CA ALA A 286 12.84 -8.57 12.40
C ALA A 286 13.25 -9.44 11.21
N SER A 287 13.71 -10.67 11.48
CA SER A 287 14.11 -11.65 10.46
C SER A 287 14.14 -13.03 11.09
N TYR A 288 13.54 -14.04 10.44
CA TYR A 288 13.47 -15.42 10.94
C TYR A 288 12.98 -15.50 12.41
N LEU A 289 11.93 -14.76 12.76
CA LEU A 289 11.44 -14.71 14.14
C LEU A 289 10.89 -16.07 14.58
N ALA A 290 11.13 -16.41 15.84
CA ALA A 290 10.29 -17.35 16.57
C ALA A 290 8.97 -16.65 16.93
N ALA A 291 7.86 -17.40 16.99
CA ALA A 291 6.54 -16.80 17.21
C ALA A 291 6.45 -16.15 18.61
N GLU A 292 7.08 -16.76 19.61
CA GLU A 292 7.18 -16.25 20.98
C GLU A 292 7.85 -14.87 21.10
N ASP A 293 8.79 -14.53 20.20
CA ASP A 293 9.49 -13.24 20.19
C ASP A 293 8.72 -12.16 19.42
N ALA A 294 7.76 -12.55 18.56
CA ALA A 294 7.17 -11.69 17.54
C ALA A 294 6.51 -10.42 18.07
N MET A 295 5.86 -10.49 19.24
CA MET A 295 5.18 -9.34 19.82
C MET A 295 6.15 -8.23 20.24
N ASP A 296 7.42 -8.53 20.55
CA ASP A 296 8.43 -7.53 20.93
C ASP A 296 8.98 -6.72 19.75
N HIS A 297 8.60 -7.11 18.53
CA HIS A 297 8.86 -6.39 17.30
C HIS A 297 7.66 -5.53 16.83
N VAL A 298 6.53 -5.56 17.52
CA VAL A 298 5.35 -4.73 17.20
C VAL A 298 5.44 -3.37 17.90
N PHE A 299 5.37 -2.29 17.13
CA PHE A 299 5.23 -0.93 17.68
C PHE A 299 3.80 -0.66 18.11
N GLY A 300 2.84 -1.04 17.26
CA GLY A 300 1.43 -0.76 17.45
C GLY A 300 0.59 -1.22 16.27
N TYR A 301 -0.65 -0.75 16.24
CA TYR A 301 -1.67 -1.19 15.30
C TYR A 301 -2.39 0.00 14.68
N THR A 302 -2.92 -0.19 13.47
CA THR A 302 -3.75 0.79 12.78
C THR A 302 -4.80 0.06 11.93
N GLN A 303 -5.78 0.80 11.40
CA GLN A 303 -6.81 0.23 10.53
C GLN A 303 -6.34 0.33 9.09
N PHE A 304 -6.69 -0.68 8.29
CA PHE A 304 -6.29 -0.78 6.89
C PHE A 304 -7.45 -1.25 6.02
N ILE A 305 -7.50 -0.74 4.79
CA ILE A 305 -8.43 -1.25 3.77
C ILE A 305 -7.61 -1.72 2.58
N ASP A 306 -7.67 -3.01 2.28
CA ASP A 306 -6.97 -3.58 1.14
C ASP A 306 -7.82 -3.49 -0.15
N VAL A 307 -7.82 -2.31 -0.78
CA VAL A 307 -8.60 -2.09 -2.02
C VAL A 307 -8.10 -3.00 -3.13
N SER A 308 -9.04 -3.63 -3.82
CA SER A 308 -8.81 -4.80 -4.66
C SER A 308 -9.55 -4.75 -6.00
N ALA A 309 -8.81 -4.61 -7.10
CA ALA A 309 -9.27 -4.75 -8.47
C ALA A 309 -9.22 -6.24 -8.89
N ARG A 310 -10.38 -6.86 -9.11
CA ARG A 310 -10.49 -8.29 -9.41
C ARG A 310 -10.61 -8.53 -10.93
N GLY A 311 -10.34 -9.75 -11.39
CA GLY A 311 -10.42 -10.13 -12.81
C GLY A 311 -9.26 -9.68 -13.71
N LEU A 312 -8.35 -8.82 -13.21
CA LEU A 312 -7.19 -8.38 -13.98
C LEU A 312 -6.14 -9.49 -14.17
N PRO A 313 -5.53 -9.63 -15.36
CA PRO A 313 -4.37 -10.50 -15.54
C PRO A 313 -3.16 -9.92 -14.79
N GLY A 314 -2.31 -10.78 -14.22
CA GLY A 314 -1.06 -10.36 -13.56
C GLY A 314 -1.03 -10.43 -12.02
N GLY A 315 -2.05 -11.00 -11.39
CA GLY A 315 -2.03 -11.34 -9.96
C GLY A 315 -2.03 -10.13 -9.01
N PHE A 316 -1.53 -10.30 -7.79
CA PHE A 316 -1.67 -9.32 -6.71
C PHE A 316 -1.09 -7.93 -7.02
N PHE A 317 -0.04 -7.82 -7.83
CA PHE A 317 0.50 -6.50 -8.18
C PHE A 317 -0.56 -5.64 -8.91
N LEU A 318 -1.10 -6.16 -10.02
CA LEU A 318 -2.16 -5.46 -10.78
C LEU A 318 -3.53 -5.51 -10.10
N GLY A 319 -3.77 -6.45 -9.17
CA GLY A 319 -4.99 -6.47 -8.37
C GLY A 319 -5.01 -5.49 -7.19
N LYS A 320 -3.88 -5.25 -6.54
CA LYS A 320 -3.83 -4.60 -5.21
C LYS A 320 -3.01 -3.31 -5.16
N SER A 321 -2.10 -3.05 -6.12
CA SER A 321 -1.05 -2.01 -5.98
C SER A 321 -1.28 -0.70 -6.75
N TRP A 322 -2.52 -0.38 -7.14
CA TRP A 322 -2.85 0.90 -7.77
C TRP A 322 -2.66 2.08 -6.82
N HIS A 323 -2.62 3.30 -7.37
CA HIS A 323 -2.65 4.52 -6.55
C HIS A 323 -3.88 4.53 -5.64
N THR A 324 -3.75 5.10 -4.44
CA THR A 324 -4.84 5.24 -3.43
C THR A 324 -5.42 3.94 -2.87
N PHE A 325 -4.94 2.76 -3.30
CA PHE A 325 -5.52 1.47 -2.90
C PHE A 325 -5.16 1.01 -1.48
N ALA A 326 -4.36 1.77 -0.72
CA ALA A 326 -3.95 1.45 0.64
C ALA A 326 -4.40 2.51 1.68
N PRO A 327 -5.72 2.74 1.88
CA PRO A 327 -6.21 3.45 3.06
C PRO A 327 -5.60 2.89 4.36
N LEU A 328 -4.96 3.75 5.15
CA LEU A 328 -4.22 3.39 6.36
C LEU A 328 -4.37 4.51 7.41
N GLY A 329 -4.81 4.18 8.63
CA GLY A 329 -4.97 5.16 9.72
C GLY A 329 -6.29 5.03 10.49
N PRO A 330 -6.86 6.14 11.02
CA PRO A 330 -6.28 7.48 11.06
C PRO A 330 -5.07 7.58 11.99
N VAL A 331 -5.04 6.76 13.05
CA VAL A 331 -4.01 6.73 14.09
C VAL A 331 -3.24 5.41 14.10
N ILE A 332 -2.02 5.42 14.64
CA ILE A 332 -1.35 4.24 15.18
C ILE A 332 -1.60 4.22 16.69
N VAL A 333 -2.18 3.14 17.20
CA VAL A 333 -2.31 2.90 18.64
C VAL A 333 -1.17 2.00 19.08
N THR A 334 -0.39 2.39 20.09
CA THR A 334 0.80 1.61 20.51
C THR A 334 0.42 0.25 21.09
N ARG A 335 1.35 -0.71 21.01
CA ARG A 335 1.12 -2.12 21.35
C ARG A 335 0.56 -2.31 22.77
N ASP A 336 1.02 -1.52 23.72
CA ASP A 336 0.70 -1.57 25.15
C ASP A 336 -0.73 -1.11 25.49
N GLU A 337 -1.37 -0.34 24.60
CA GLU A 337 -2.77 0.10 24.75
C GLU A 337 -3.78 -1.01 24.39
N ILE A 338 -3.35 -2.07 23.70
CA ILE A 338 -4.21 -3.15 23.18
C ILE A 338 -3.87 -4.47 23.87
N ALA A 339 -4.75 -4.92 24.77
CA ALA A 339 -4.52 -6.13 25.57
C ALA A 339 -4.48 -7.42 24.74
N ASN A 340 -5.29 -7.51 23.67
CA ASN A 340 -5.28 -8.63 22.73
C ASN A 340 -5.70 -8.15 21.32
N ALA A 341 -4.75 -8.00 20.40
CA ALA A 341 -5.04 -7.61 19.03
C ALA A 341 -5.64 -8.75 18.18
N ASN A 342 -5.62 -9.99 18.67
CA ASN A 342 -6.34 -11.14 18.12
C ASN A 342 -7.72 -11.37 18.78
N ASP A 343 -8.32 -10.35 19.39
CA ASP A 343 -9.74 -10.37 19.79
C ASP A 343 -10.34 -8.94 19.76
N LEU A 344 -10.43 -8.37 18.56
CA LEU A 344 -10.99 -7.04 18.29
C LEU A 344 -12.14 -7.17 17.29
N ASN A 345 -13.26 -6.51 17.57
CA ASN A 345 -14.35 -6.38 16.61
C ASN A 345 -13.92 -5.51 15.41
N VAL A 346 -14.14 -6.00 14.19
CA VAL A 346 -13.88 -5.32 12.91
C VAL A 346 -15.22 -5.10 12.21
N ARG A 347 -15.54 -3.84 11.93
CA ARG A 347 -16.80 -3.43 11.29
C ARG A 347 -16.52 -2.54 10.10
N LEU A 348 -17.20 -2.81 8.98
CA LEU A 348 -17.14 -1.98 7.78
C LEU A 348 -18.54 -1.67 7.28
N TRP A 349 -18.73 -0.42 6.87
CA TRP A 349 -19.94 0.08 6.22
C TRP A 349 -19.59 0.57 4.81
N VAL A 350 -20.48 0.28 3.87
CA VAL A 350 -20.53 0.95 2.56
C VAL A 350 -21.75 1.87 2.61
N ASN A 351 -21.51 3.17 2.56
CA ASN A 351 -22.46 4.21 2.92
C ASN A 351 -23.02 3.96 4.34
N ASP A 352 -24.34 3.90 4.51
CA ASP A 352 -24.98 3.63 5.80
C ASP A 352 -25.16 2.12 6.10
N GLU A 353 -24.88 1.24 5.14
CA GLU A 353 -25.12 -0.20 5.27
C GLU A 353 -23.90 -0.93 5.84
N LYS A 354 -24.08 -1.61 6.98
CA LYS A 354 -23.04 -2.45 7.59
C LYS A 354 -22.86 -3.73 6.77
N LYS A 355 -21.67 -3.93 6.23
CA LYS A 355 -21.29 -5.11 5.42
C LYS A 355 -20.47 -6.12 6.22
N HIS A 356 -19.59 -5.64 7.11
CA HIS A 356 -18.81 -6.50 8.02
C HIS A 356 -19.14 -6.25 9.48
N ASP A 357 -19.20 -7.32 10.27
CA ASP A 357 -19.20 -7.34 11.74
C ASP A 357 -18.59 -8.69 12.17
N ILE A 358 -17.26 -8.73 12.27
CA ILE A 358 -16.43 -9.93 12.50
C ILE A 358 -15.46 -9.69 13.68
N THR A 359 -14.75 -10.70 14.16
CA THR A 359 -13.66 -10.54 15.16
C THR A 359 -12.30 -10.99 14.62
N THR A 360 -11.21 -10.33 15.02
CA THR A 360 -9.84 -10.81 14.74
C THR A 360 -9.47 -12.13 15.43
N ALA A 361 -10.34 -12.66 16.30
CA ALA A 361 -10.22 -14.00 16.88
C ALA A 361 -10.51 -15.14 15.88
N ASP A 362 -11.16 -14.83 14.74
CA ASP A 362 -11.41 -15.80 13.67
C ASP A 362 -10.21 -15.90 12.69
N MET A 363 -9.05 -15.33 13.03
CA MET A 363 -7.85 -15.40 12.18
C MET A 363 -7.24 -16.81 12.14
N ASP A 364 -6.91 -17.30 10.95
CA ASP A 364 -6.25 -18.59 10.72
C ASP A 364 -4.81 -18.60 11.28
N ARG A 365 -4.06 -17.51 11.07
CA ARG A 365 -2.78 -17.23 11.76
C ARG A 365 -2.94 -16.00 12.61
N HIS A 366 -2.78 -16.19 13.92
CA HIS A 366 -2.64 -15.07 14.85
C HIS A 366 -1.32 -14.32 14.64
N ILE A 367 -1.26 -13.08 15.11
CA ILE A 367 -0.15 -12.13 14.86
C ILE A 367 1.25 -12.74 15.12
N PRO A 368 1.50 -13.50 16.21
CA PRO A 368 2.83 -14.03 16.47
C PRO A 368 3.31 -15.03 15.41
N GLU A 369 2.41 -15.91 14.97
CA GLU A 369 2.69 -16.92 13.94
C GLU A 369 2.78 -16.29 12.54
N LEU A 370 1.89 -15.34 12.24
CA LEU A 370 1.89 -14.57 11.00
C LEU A 370 3.23 -13.86 10.80
N LEU A 371 3.75 -13.17 11.83
CA LEU A 371 5.03 -12.48 11.76
C LEU A 371 6.22 -13.45 11.64
N ALA A 372 6.15 -14.63 12.27
CA ALA A 372 7.14 -15.69 12.06
C ALA A 372 7.14 -16.17 10.60
N GLU A 373 5.98 -16.48 10.01
CA GLU A 373 5.87 -16.92 8.61
C GLU A 373 6.32 -15.81 7.63
N VAL A 374 5.93 -14.54 7.84
CA VAL A 374 6.39 -13.39 7.02
C VAL A 374 7.90 -13.19 7.13
N THR A 375 8.48 -13.21 8.34
CA THR A 375 9.90 -12.90 8.54
C THR A 375 10.85 -14.02 8.12
N ASN A 376 10.33 -15.22 7.85
CA ASN A 376 11.05 -16.29 7.16
C ASN A 376 11.22 -16.03 5.65
N VAL A 377 10.40 -15.14 5.05
CA VAL A 377 10.47 -14.77 3.63
C VAL A 377 11.29 -13.49 3.40
N LEU A 378 11.12 -12.48 4.27
CA LEU A 378 11.80 -11.18 4.13
C LEU A 378 12.12 -10.55 5.50
N PRO A 379 13.14 -9.67 5.58
CA PRO A 379 13.38 -8.87 6.77
C PRO A 379 12.39 -7.69 6.84
N LEU A 380 11.77 -7.47 8.00
CA LEU A 380 10.98 -6.28 8.32
C LEU A 380 11.81 -5.26 9.12
N ARG A 381 11.45 -3.99 9.05
CA ARG A 381 12.12 -2.85 9.70
C ARG A 381 11.13 -1.97 10.47
N PRO A 382 11.61 -1.15 11.43
CA PRO A 382 10.79 -0.10 12.05
C PRO A 382 10.06 0.74 10.98
N GLY A 383 8.75 0.92 11.13
CA GLY A 383 7.92 1.63 10.15
C GLY A 383 7.44 0.81 8.95
N ASP A 384 7.81 -0.46 8.82
CA ASP A 384 7.15 -1.38 7.89
C ASP A 384 5.76 -1.77 8.42
N VAL A 385 4.85 -2.13 7.51
CA VAL A 385 3.46 -2.45 7.81
C VAL A 385 3.11 -3.85 7.32
N VAL A 386 2.44 -4.62 8.18
CA VAL A 386 1.92 -5.96 7.87
C VAL A 386 0.41 -5.97 8.10
N ALA A 387 -0.37 -6.03 7.02
CA ALA A 387 -1.83 -6.13 7.05
C ALA A 387 -2.26 -7.60 7.10
N THR A 388 -3.15 -7.91 8.05
CA THR A 388 -3.35 -9.29 8.52
C THR A 388 -4.36 -10.10 7.71
N GLY A 389 -4.84 -9.60 6.58
CA GLY A 389 -5.88 -10.23 5.76
C GLY A 389 -7.29 -9.84 6.20
N THR A 390 -8.27 -10.18 5.37
CA THR A 390 -9.71 -9.98 5.64
C THR A 390 -10.50 -11.30 5.65
N HIS A 391 -11.73 -11.25 6.18
CA HIS A 391 -12.74 -12.30 6.04
C HIS A 391 -13.67 -11.97 4.86
N HIS A 392 -13.94 -12.92 3.96
CA HIS A 392 -14.62 -12.63 2.69
C HIS A 392 -16.15 -12.44 2.79
N PHE A 393 -16.79 -12.82 3.89
CA PHE A 393 -18.20 -12.50 4.15
C PHE A 393 -18.43 -10.97 4.07
N GLY A 394 -19.52 -10.56 3.43
CA GLY A 394 -19.90 -9.15 3.32
C GLY A 394 -19.10 -8.34 2.29
N LEU A 395 -18.12 -8.93 1.58
CA LEU A 395 -17.48 -8.23 0.46
C LEU A 395 -18.50 -7.96 -0.65
N GLU A 396 -18.66 -6.69 -0.98
CA GLU A 396 -19.63 -6.16 -1.95
C GLU A 396 -18.90 -5.23 -2.95
N PRO A 397 -19.42 -5.08 -4.19
CA PRO A 397 -18.88 -4.10 -5.14
C PRO A 397 -18.97 -2.65 -4.67
N VAL A 398 -17.82 -1.98 -4.67
CA VAL A 398 -17.67 -0.55 -4.39
C VAL A 398 -17.49 0.23 -5.70
N GLN A 399 -18.15 1.38 -5.83
CA GLN A 399 -18.28 2.16 -7.07
C GLN A 399 -18.28 3.68 -6.81
N ASP A 400 -18.41 4.49 -7.87
CA ASP A 400 -18.37 5.95 -7.78
C ASP A 400 -19.40 6.51 -6.78
N GLY A 401 -18.94 7.41 -5.91
CA GLY A 401 -19.79 8.10 -4.93
C GLY A 401 -20.01 7.35 -3.61
N ASP A 402 -19.54 6.10 -3.45
CA ASP A 402 -19.61 5.44 -2.14
C ASP A 402 -18.67 6.08 -1.11
N THR A 403 -19.11 6.09 0.15
CA THR A 403 -18.27 6.33 1.33
C THR A 403 -18.05 5.02 2.07
N ILE A 404 -16.80 4.70 2.40
CA ILE A 404 -16.44 3.47 3.11
C ILE A 404 -15.89 3.86 4.47
N LYS A 405 -16.46 3.27 5.51
CA LYS A 405 -16.09 3.48 6.91
C LYS A 405 -15.65 2.15 7.51
N LEU A 406 -14.42 2.09 8.01
CA LEU A 406 -13.89 0.98 8.80
C LEU A 406 -13.74 1.42 10.25
N GLN A 407 -14.30 0.64 11.18
CA GLN A 407 -14.02 0.75 12.60
C GLN A 407 -13.51 -0.60 13.12
N ILE A 408 -12.27 -0.61 13.60
CA ILE A 408 -11.74 -1.68 14.44
C ILE A 408 -11.79 -1.21 15.89
N GLU A 409 -12.20 -2.09 16.80
CA GLU A 409 -12.29 -1.78 18.22
C GLU A 409 -10.93 -1.32 18.78
N GLN A 410 -10.96 -0.37 19.72
CA GLN A 410 -9.79 0.18 20.42
C GLN A 410 -8.74 0.92 19.55
N LEU A 411 -8.79 0.82 18.21
CA LEU A 411 -7.87 1.49 17.28
C LEU A 411 -8.18 2.98 16.98
N GLY A 412 -8.94 3.63 17.85
CA GLY A 412 -9.27 5.05 17.74
C GLY A 412 -10.43 5.34 16.76
N PRO A 413 -10.45 6.52 16.11
CA PRO A 413 -11.55 6.94 15.25
C PRO A 413 -11.63 6.09 13.98
N ALA A 414 -12.82 5.96 13.40
CA ALA A 414 -13.03 5.19 12.18
C ALA A 414 -12.16 5.71 11.01
N LEU A 415 -11.60 4.80 10.22
CA LEU A 415 -10.99 5.13 8.94
C LEU A 415 -12.11 5.32 7.90
N VAL A 416 -12.29 6.55 7.42
CA VAL A 416 -13.27 6.88 6.38
C VAL A 416 -12.53 7.25 5.11
N VAL A 417 -12.98 6.72 3.96
CA VAL A 417 -12.52 7.10 2.62
C VAL A 417 -13.67 7.13 1.64
N ASN A 418 -13.57 7.98 0.63
CA ASN A 418 -14.54 8.07 -0.47
C ASN A 418 -14.08 7.21 -1.65
N CYS A 419 -15.00 6.81 -2.52
CA CYS A 419 -14.70 6.15 -3.78
C CYS A 419 -15.04 7.06 -4.97
N SER A 420 -14.16 7.09 -5.98
CA SER A 420 -14.49 7.65 -7.29
C SER A 420 -14.04 6.74 -8.42
N ASP A 421 -14.91 6.55 -9.41
CA ASP A 421 -14.57 5.92 -10.69
C ASP A 421 -14.74 6.93 -11.83
N PRO A 422 -13.63 7.51 -12.34
CA PRO A 422 -13.67 8.37 -13.53
C PRO A 422 -14.23 7.69 -14.79
N SER A 423 -14.38 6.36 -14.78
CA SER A 423 -14.99 5.58 -15.86
C SER A 423 -16.51 5.48 -15.75
N GLY A 424 -17.11 5.89 -14.62
CA GLY A 424 -18.56 5.87 -14.38
C GLY A 424 -19.18 4.47 -14.38
N ARG A 425 -18.45 3.43 -13.96
CA ARG A 425 -18.97 2.06 -13.90
C ARG A 425 -19.75 1.83 -12.60
N SER A 426 -20.65 0.87 -12.67
CA SER A 426 -21.43 0.38 -11.53
C SER A 426 -21.56 -1.15 -11.59
N TRP A 427 -21.80 -1.76 -10.44
CA TRP A 427 -21.98 -3.19 -10.27
C TRP A 427 -23.24 -3.48 -9.44
N ASP A 428 -23.85 -4.64 -9.65
CA ASP A 428 -25.01 -5.08 -8.86
C ASP A 428 -24.60 -5.39 -7.41
N ARG A 429 -25.53 -5.17 -6.46
CA ARG A 429 -25.37 -5.42 -5.01
C ARG A 429 -26.41 -6.41 -4.53
#